data_AF-F0INL2-F1
#
_entry.id   AF-F0INL2-F1
#
_cell.length_a   1.000
_cell.length_b   1.000
_cell.length_c   1.000
_cell.angle_alpha   90.00
_cell.angle_beta   90.00
_cell.angle_gamma   90.00
#
_symmetry.space_group_name_H-M   'P 1'
#
loop_
_entity.id
_entity.type
_entity.pdbx_description
1 polymer ?
#
loop_
_entity_poly.entity_id
_entity_poly.type
_entity_poly.pdbx_seq_one_letter_code
_entity_poly.pdbx_strand_id
1 'polypeptide(L)'
;MIMVFLTMIIIFLTKILVKKKRICYNDFIQGRIINKEFMMQLRNRLKELRARDGLNQTELAKLAGVSRQTISLIERGEYTPSIVIALKIAHIFNENVENVFRLVEEAE
;
A
#
# COMPACT_ATOMS: atom_id res chain seq x y z
N MET A 1 -18.50 25.81 37.64
CA MET A 1 -18.75 26.47 36.33
C MET A 1 -17.45 26.98 35.68
N ILE A 2 -16.62 27.75 36.40
CA ILE A 2 -15.35 28.30 35.88
C ILE A 2 -14.31 27.22 35.51
N MET A 3 -14.17 26.15 36.32
CA MET A 3 -13.25 25.04 36.00
C MET A 3 -13.58 24.32 34.68
N VAL A 4 -14.87 24.18 34.34
CA VAL A 4 -15.32 23.53 33.09
C VAL A 4 -15.01 24.41 31.89
N PHE A 5 -15.08 25.73 32.03
CA PHE A 5 -14.64 26.67 31.00
C PHE A 5 -13.12 26.62 30.79
N LEU A 6 -12.35 26.53 31.87
CA LEU A 6 -10.89 26.47 31.78
C LEU A 6 -10.40 25.19 31.10
N THR A 7 -11.01 24.03 31.39
CA THR A 7 -10.67 22.77 30.71
C THR A 7 -11.08 22.77 29.24
N MET A 8 -12.21 23.37 28.89
CA MET A 8 -12.62 23.55 27.48
C MET A 8 -11.64 24.42 26.70
N ILE A 9 -11.12 25.49 27.30
CA ILE A 9 -10.11 26.36 26.68
C ILE A 9 -8.78 25.59 26.47
N ILE A 10 -8.34 24.80 27.47
CA ILE A 10 -7.12 23.99 27.35
C ILE A 10 -7.26 22.91 26.27
N ILE A 11 -8.41 22.23 26.19
CA ILE A 11 -8.68 21.23 25.15
C ILE A 11 -8.75 21.89 23.75
N PHE A 12 -9.28 23.10 23.65
CA PHE A 12 -9.35 23.85 22.40
C PHE A 12 -7.96 24.30 21.93
N LEU A 13 -7.14 24.86 22.84
CA LEU A 13 -5.76 25.29 22.54
C LEU A 13 -4.85 24.10 22.18
N THR A 14 -4.99 22.96 22.87
CA THR A 14 -4.24 21.74 22.53
C THR A 14 -4.66 21.18 21.17
N LYS A 15 -5.96 21.17 20.86
CA LYS A 15 -6.46 20.78 19.53
C LYS A 15 -5.95 21.70 18.40
N ILE A 16 -5.86 23.01 18.63
CA ILE A 16 -5.30 23.98 17.66
C ILE A 16 -3.82 23.71 17.41
N LEU A 17 -3.02 23.52 18.46
CA LEU A 17 -1.59 23.20 18.35
C LEU A 17 -1.36 21.88 17.59
N VAL A 18 -2.15 20.84 17.90
CA VAL A 18 -2.12 19.56 17.19
C VAL A 18 -2.52 19.71 15.72
N LYS A 19 -3.51 20.56 15.41
CA LYS A 19 -3.96 20.82 14.03
C LYS A 19 -2.90 21.55 13.21
N LYS A 20 -2.20 22.55 13.78
CA LYS A 20 -1.12 23.29 13.11
C LYS A 20 0.09 22.39 12.79
N LYS A 21 0.44 21.46 13.69
CA LYS A 21 1.49 20.45 13.45
C LYS A 21 1.11 19.47 12.33
N ARG A 22 -0.17 19.07 12.24
CA ARG A 22 -0.69 18.20 11.18
C ARG A 22 -0.71 18.86 9.81
N ILE A 23 -1.07 20.14 9.74
CA ILE A 23 -1.06 20.95 8.50
C ILE A 23 0.38 21.08 7.98
N CYS A 24 1.34 21.44 8.83
CA CYS A 24 2.75 21.55 8.40
C CYS A 24 3.35 20.20 7.96
N TYR A 25 2.95 19.08 8.58
CA TYR A 25 3.36 17.74 8.14
C TYR A 25 2.76 17.38 6.77
N ASN A 26 1.46 17.61 6.56
CA ASN A 26 0.82 17.34 5.27
C ASN A 26 1.32 18.27 4.16
N ASP A 27 1.55 19.56 4.46
CA ASP A 27 2.09 20.52 3.49
C ASP A 27 3.55 20.20 3.12
N PHE A 28 4.32 19.58 4.04
CA PHE A 28 5.68 19.09 3.77
C PHE A 28 5.70 17.79 2.96
N ILE A 29 4.70 16.91 3.15
CA ILE A 29 4.54 15.68 2.36
C ILE A 29 3.92 15.95 0.98
N GLN A 30 3.05 16.97 0.84
CA GLN A 30 2.37 17.29 -0.43
C GLN A 30 3.04 18.41 -1.24
N GLY A 31 4.13 19.01 -0.75
CA GLY A 31 4.70 20.26 -1.30
C GLY A 31 6.02 20.15 -2.08
N ARG A 32 6.59 18.97 -2.33
CA ARG A 32 7.77 18.87 -3.21
C ARG A 32 7.86 17.49 -3.85
N ILE A 33 8.16 17.52 -5.15
CA ILE A 33 8.29 16.40 -6.09
C ILE A 33 6.97 16.00 -6.76
N ILE A 34 6.60 16.70 -7.84
CA ILE A 34 5.79 16.10 -8.91
C ILE A 34 6.72 15.08 -9.58
N ASN A 35 6.78 13.90 -8.99
CA ASN A 35 7.76 12.86 -9.32
C ASN A 35 7.32 12.17 -10.61
N LYS A 36 8.24 12.00 -11.56
CA LYS A 36 8.09 11.09 -12.70
C LYS A 36 7.63 9.68 -12.27
N GLU A 37 7.92 9.32 -11.02
CA GLU A 37 7.45 8.14 -10.30
C GLU A 37 5.92 7.98 -10.26
N PHE A 38 5.14 9.07 -10.33
CA PHE A 38 3.68 9.01 -10.32
C PHE A 38 3.09 8.42 -11.61
N MET A 39 3.87 8.36 -12.69
CA MET A 39 3.44 7.79 -13.97
C MET A 39 3.70 6.28 -14.07
N MET A 40 4.28 5.64 -13.04
CA MET A 40 4.59 4.22 -13.05
C MET A 40 3.59 3.42 -12.21
N GLN A 41 2.84 2.53 -12.85
CA GLN A 41 1.90 1.63 -12.21
C GLN A 41 2.51 0.24 -12.00
N LEU A 42 2.35 -0.32 -10.80
CA LEU A 42 2.75 -1.71 -10.53
C LEU A 42 1.73 -2.69 -11.14
N ARG A 43 2.17 -3.45 -12.14
CA ARG A 43 1.42 -4.58 -12.72
C ARG A 43 1.97 -5.89 -12.20
N ASN A 44 1.15 -6.93 -12.25
CA ASN A 44 1.54 -8.26 -11.81
C ASN A 44 0.96 -9.36 -12.70
N ARG A 45 1.56 -10.56 -12.64
CA ARG A 45 1.17 -11.76 -13.40
C ARG A 45 0.61 -12.88 -12.52
N LEU A 46 0.13 -12.57 -11.31
CA LEU A 46 -0.29 -13.60 -10.34
C LEU A 46 -1.36 -14.52 -10.92
N LYS A 47 -2.38 -13.98 -11.61
CA LYS A 47 -3.47 -14.79 -12.18
C LYS A 47 -2.96 -15.78 -13.24
N GLU A 48 -2.01 -15.36 -14.07
CA GLU A 48 -1.38 -16.18 -15.11
C GLU A 48 -0.52 -17.28 -14.49
N LEU A 49 0.37 -16.93 -13.56
CA LEU A 49 1.27 -17.87 -12.90
C LEU A 49 0.51 -18.88 -12.03
N ARG A 50 -0.56 -18.44 -11.37
CA ARG A 50 -1.47 -19.35 -10.66
C ARG A 50 -2.12 -20.37 -11.60
N ALA A 51 -2.59 -19.93 -12.77
CA ALA A 51 -3.20 -20.83 -13.75
C ALA A 51 -2.18 -21.85 -14.28
N ARG A 52 -0.94 -21.40 -14.54
CA ARG A 52 0.19 -22.27 -14.93
C ARG A 52 0.44 -23.38 -13.89
N ASP A 53 0.40 -23.01 -12.61
CA ASP A 53 0.77 -23.90 -11.51
C ASP A 53 -0.46 -24.58 -10.86
N GLY A 54 -1.65 -24.42 -11.44
CA GLY A 54 -2.89 -25.03 -10.96
C GLY A 54 -3.39 -24.52 -9.60
N LEU A 55 -2.95 -23.35 -9.15
CA LEU A 55 -3.26 -22.80 -7.84
C LEU A 55 -4.50 -21.91 -7.87
N ASN A 56 -5.40 -22.04 -6.89
CA ASN A 56 -6.40 -21.02 -6.60
C ASN A 56 -5.85 -19.91 -5.69
N GLN A 57 -6.59 -18.81 -5.51
CA GLN A 57 -6.14 -17.68 -4.67
C GLN A 57 -5.90 -18.06 -3.20
N THR A 58 -6.70 -18.98 -2.67
CA THR A 58 -6.57 -19.44 -1.27
C THR A 58 -5.30 -20.26 -1.07
N GLU A 59 -4.96 -21.10 -2.05
CA GLU A 59 -3.73 -21.90 -2.03
C GLU A 59 -2.49 -21.03 -2.12
N LEU A 60 -2.45 -20.07 -3.07
CA LEU A 60 -1.34 -19.11 -3.14
C LEU A 60 -1.22 -18.30 -1.85
N ALA A 61 -2.35 -17.86 -1.28
CA ALA A 61 -2.36 -17.11 -0.03
C ALA A 61 -1.74 -17.92 1.12
N LYS A 62 -2.11 -19.21 1.23
CA LYS A 62 -1.55 -20.12 2.22
C LYS A 62 -0.03 -20.28 2.06
N LEU A 63 0.45 -20.48 0.83
CA LEU A 63 1.87 -20.61 0.54
C LEU A 63 2.65 -19.32 0.84
N ALA A 64 2.09 -18.16 0.49
CA ALA A 64 2.71 -16.86 0.73
C ALA A 64 2.60 -16.40 2.20
N GLY A 65 1.77 -17.07 3.02
CA GLY A 65 1.52 -16.72 4.41
C GLY A 65 0.72 -15.43 4.57
N VAL A 66 -0.24 -15.19 3.69
CA VAL A 66 -1.12 -14.01 3.71
C VAL A 66 -2.60 -14.43 3.60
N SER A 67 -3.52 -13.48 3.73
CA SER A 67 -4.94 -13.76 3.54
C SER A 67 -5.30 -13.95 2.06
N ARG A 68 -6.36 -14.70 1.74
CA ARG A 68 -6.91 -14.78 0.38
C ARG A 68 -7.27 -13.39 -0.16
N GLN A 69 -7.79 -12.51 0.70
CA GLN A 69 -8.12 -11.13 0.34
C GLN A 69 -6.87 -10.35 -0.09
N THR A 70 -5.74 -10.55 0.56
CA THR A 70 -4.46 -9.94 0.18
C THR A 70 -4.07 -10.34 -1.25
N ILE A 71 -4.09 -11.64 -1.59
CA ILE A 71 -3.83 -12.09 -2.96
C ILE A 71 -4.83 -11.48 -3.96
N SER A 72 -6.10 -11.42 -3.59
CA SER A 72 -7.16 -10.83 -4.42
C SER A 72 -6.93 -9.34 -4.71
N LEU A 73 -6.50 -8.56 -3.70
CA LEU A 73 -6.18 -7.14 -3.84
C LEU A 73 -4.91 -6.93 -4.69
N ILE A 74 -3.89 -7.78 -4.52
CA ILE A 74 -2.68 -7.75 -5.36
C ILE A 74 -3.05 -8.01 -6.82
N GLU A 75 -3.82 -9.06 -7.11
CA GLU A 75 -4.24 -9.39 -8.48
C GLU A 75 -4.99 -8.24 -9.16
N ARG A 76 -5.78 -7.46 -8.41
CA ARG A 76 -6.48 -6.28 -8.93
C ARG A 76 -5.63 -5.01 -8.99
N GLY A 77 -4.40 -5.03 -8.46
CA GLY A 77 -3.53 -3.85 -8.38
C GLY A 77 -3.96 -2.84 -7.31
N GLU A 78 -4.91 -3.20 -6.43
CA GLU A 78 -5.41 -2.35 -5.34
C GLU A 78 -4.51 -2.38 -4.10
N TYR A 79 -3.54 -3.30 -4.07
CA TYR A 79 -2.58 -3.41 -2.98
C TYR A 79 -1.18 -3.72 -3.53
N THR A 80 -0.24 -2.83 -3.22
CA THR A 80 1.19 -3.06 -3.44
C THR A 80 1.74 -3.97 -2.35
N PRO A 81 2.21 -5.20 -2.67
CA PRO A 81 2.78 -6.09 -1.68
C PRO A 81 4.08 -5.50 -1.10
N SER A 82 4.37 -5.83 0.16
CA SER A 82 5.70 -5.58 0.71
C SER A 82 6.76 -6.41 -0.03
N ILE A 83 8.01 -5.97 0.01
CA ILE A 83 9.13 -6.68 -0.63
C ILE A 83 9.21 -8.16 -0.20
N VAL A 84 8.93 -8.44 1.07
CA VAL A 84 8.92 -9.81 1.60
C VAL A 84 7.83 -10.66 0.95
N ILE A 85 6.62 -10.11 0.78
CA ILE A 85 5.51 -10.83 0.12
C ILE A 85 5.83 -11.03 -1.36
N ALA A 86 6.36 -10.01 -2.04
CA ALA A 86 6.72 -10.09 -3.45
C ALA A 86 7.78 -11.18 -3.71
N LEU A 87 8.84 -11.22 -2.89
CA LEU A 87 9.89 -12.24 -2.99
C LEU A 87 9.38 -13.64 -2.68
N LYS A 88 8.49 -13.81 -1.68
CA LYS A 88 7.85 -15.10 -1.40
C LYS A 88 7.05 -15.61 -2.58
N ILE A 89 6.23 -14.74 -3.18
CA ILE A 89 5.40 -15.09 -4.34
C ILE A 89 6.29 -15.48 -5.54
N ALA A 90 7.36 -14.71 -5.78
CA ALA A 90 8.34 -15.02 -6.83
C ALA A 90 8.99 -16.40 -6.61
N HIS A 91 9.37 -16.71 -5.37
CA HIS A 91 9.92 -18.02 -5.02
C HIS A 91 8.92 -19.17 -5.22
N ILE A 92 7.65 -18.98 -4.83
CA ILE A 92 6.58 -19.99 -5.02
C ILE A 92 6.42 -20.34 -6.51
N PHE A 93 6.48 -19.34 -7.39
CA PHE A 93 6.38 -19.53 -8.82
C PHE A 93 7.70 -19.91 -9.50
N ASN A 94 8.80 -20.01 -8.74
CA ASN A 94 10.15 -20.21 -9.27
C ASN A 94 10.53 -19.20 -10.37
N GLU A 95 10.20 -17.93 -10.14
CA GLU A 95 10.42 -16.81 -11.05
C GLU A 95 11.26 -15.72 -10.38
N ASN A 96 11.91 -14.88 -11.19
CA ASN A 96 12.45 -13.62 -10.69
C ASN A 96 11.32 -12.67 -10.30
N VAL A 97 11.52 -11.81 -9.29
CA VAL A 97 10.49 -10.87 -8.85
C VAL A 97 9.99 -9.96 -9.98
N GLU A 98 10.89 -9.53 -10.88
CA GLU A 98 10.59 -8.72 -12.07
C GLU A 98 9.76 -9.47 -13.13
N ASN A 99 9.76 -10.81 -13.12
CA ASN A 99 8.90 -11.60 -13.98
C ASN A 99 7.47 -11.70 -13.42
N VAL A 100 7.31 -11.48 -12.12
CA VAL A 100 6.01 -11.53 -11.41
C VAL A 100 5.39 -10.14 -11.32
N PHE A 101 6.18 -9.12 -11.00
CA PHE A 101 5.77 -7.74 -10.80
C PHE A 101 6.59 -6.81 -11.69
N ARG A 102 5.95 -5.85 -12.36
CA ARG A 102 6.63 -4.90 -13.26
C ARG A 102 6.04 -3.50 -13.11
N LEU A 103 6.88 -2.49 -13.18
CA LEU A 103 6.45 -1.11 -13.32
C LEU A 103 6.17 -0.83 -14.80
N VAL A 104 5.01 -0.28 -15.11
CA VAL A 104 4.63 0.15 -16.46
C VAL A 104 4.30 1.64 -16.43
N GLU A 105 4.66 2.36 -17.49
CA GLU A 105 4.23 3.75 -17.65
C GLU A 105 2.71 3.78 -17.93
N GLU A 106 1.97 4.66 -17.26
CA GLU A 106 0.61 5.03 -17.65
C GLU A 106 0.70 5.76 -19.01
N ALA A 107 0.53 5.00 -20.09
CA ALA A 107 0.18 5.57 -21.38
C ALA A 107 -1.29 5.98 -21.28
N GLU A 108 -1.55 7.30 -21.24
CA GLU A 108 -2.89 7.86 -21.49
C GLU A 108 -3.52 7.29 -22.77
#